data_AF-A0A660QHN7-F1
#
_entry.id   AF-A0A660QHN7-F1
#
_cell.length_a   1.000
_cell.length_b   1.000
_cell.length_c   1.000
_cell.angle_alpha   90.00
_cell.angle_beta   90.00
_cell.angle_gamma   90.00
#
_symmetry.space_group_name_H-M   'P 1'
#
loop_
_entity.id
_entity.type
_entity.pdbx_description
1 polymer ?
#
loop_
_entity_poly.entity_id
_entity_poly.type
_entity_poly.pdbx_seq_one_letter_code
_entity_poly.pdbx_strand_id
1 'polypeptide(L)'
;MMFLNQVGWKAWITDPLNFLDSLKDIIPYEFAAVFQSNSDMTKVINGYATYRFAFTVLSFFLLYLWLRYFADEFTSVMFLFVFSSLMPFTMMNFYQQETMLSLALFLGVLNIAVRKKSWAWVFLIVLIGSFARSDHMLFAALVFVLQDVFSHKDKKSLLRGAVLLGTPLIITFLITKVIFADSEYYCRVVQLTYNLTNPWCWFFPVVFLILPAIFVKKAREIQFFKRTFWWIFPFIALNVAVGVTKEVRLFLPLLVYLLPLMAVESKKLFSEKDGV
;
A
#
# COMPACT_ATOMS: atom_id res chain seq x y z
N MET A 1 27.84 -6.89 -33.15
CA MET A 1 28.47 -5.68 -33.75
C MET A 1 27.65 -5.02 -34.85
N MET A 2 26.68 -5.69 -35.47
CA MET A 2 25.93 -5.14 -36.63
C MET A 2 24.87 -4.09 -36.26
N PHE A 3 24.27 -4.16 -35.06
CA PHE A 3 23.22 -3.23 -34.60
C PHE A 3 23.78 -1.83 -34.27
N LEU A 4 24.97 -1.75 -33.66
CA LEU A 4 25.58 -0.47 -33.29
C LEU A 4 25.95 0.39 -34.51
N ASN A 5 26.39 -0.22 -35.61
CA ASN A 5 26.67 0.53 -36.85
C ASN A 5 25.40 0.97 -37.60
N GLN A 6 24.24 0.33 -37.37
CA GLN A 6 22.96 0.75 -37.95
C GLN A 6 22.35 1.95 -37.22
N VAL A 7 22.62 2.08 -35.92
CA VAL A 7 22.04 3.15 -35.07
C VAL A 7 22.92 4.40 -35.05
N GLY A 8 23.78 4.62 -36.05
CA GLY A 8 24.41 5.93 -36.31
C GLY A 8 25.12 6.59 -35.11
N TRP A 9 25.68 5.84 -34.15
CA TRP A 9 26.24 6.37 -32.89
C TRP A 9 27.29 7.47 -33.06
N LYS A 10 27.97 7.52 -34.21
CA LYS A 10 28.90 8.61 -34.55
C LYS A 10 28.18 9.95 -34.70
N ALA A 11 26.96 9.95 -35.23
CA ALA A 11 26.12 11.15 -35.35
C ALA A 11 25.65 11.68 -33.99
N TRP A 12 25.42 10.81 -32.99
CA TRP A 12 25.14 11.23 -31.61
C TRP A 12 26.28 12.07 -31.00
N ILE A 13 27.53 11.76 -31.33
CA ILE A 13 28.70 12.45 -30.79
C ILE A 13 28.92 13.81 -31.48
N THR A 14 28.62 13.91 -32.77
CA THR A 14 28.88 15.12 -33.57
C THR A 14 27.69 16.07 -33.64
N ASP A 15 26.47 15.56 -33.65
CA ASP A 15 25.22 16.35 -33.74
C ASP A 15 24.04 15.60 -33.08
N PRO A 16 23.96 15.62 -31.74
CA PRO A 16 22.99 14.82 -30.98
C PRO A 16 21.54 15.20 -31.25
N LEU A 17 21.25 16.42 -31.71
CA LEU A 17 19.89 16.88 -32.00
C LEU A 17 19.34 16.27 -33.30
N ASN A 18 20.13 16.29 -34.37
CA ASN A 18 19.76 15.63 -35.64
C ASN A 18 19.67 14.11 -35.48
N PHE A 19 20.50 13.52 -34.63
CA PHE A 19 20.41 12.11 -34.30
C PHE A 19 19.08 11.77 -33.61
N LEU A 20 18.66 12.55 -32.61
CA LEU A 20 17.37 12.39 -31.93
C LEU A 20 16.18 12.59 -32.86
N ASP A 21 16.27 13.49 -33.84
CA ASP A 21 15.24 13.68 -34.85
C ASP A 21 15.14 12.48 -35.81
N SER A 22 16.27 11.89 -36.23
CA SER A 22 16.26 10.69 -37.09
C SER A 22 15.68 9.45 -36.40
N LEU A 23 15.72 9.40 -35.07
CA LEU A 23 15.07 8.33 -34.30
C LEU A 23 13.55 8.45 -34.30
N LYS A 24 12.97 9.64 -34.53
CA LYS A 24 11.50 9.84 -34.55
C LYS A 24 10.81 9.01 -35.65
N ASP A 25 11.50 8.78 -36.77
CA ASP A 25 10.96 8.03 -37.91
C ASP A 25 11.14 6.50 -37.78
N ILE A 26 11.98 6.05 -36.84
CA ILE A 26 12.30 4.63 -36.61
C ILE A 26 11.55 4.10 -35.38
N ILE A 27 11.20 4.99 -34.45
CA ILE A 27 10.51 4.64 -33.21
C ILE A 27 9.02 4.39 -33.51
N PRO A 28 8.47 3.21 -33.13
CA PRO A 28 7.05 2.91 -33.32
C PRO A 28 6.15 4.01 -32.75
N TYR A 29 5.00 4.26 -33.39
CA TYR A 29 4.09 5.35 -33.04
C TYR A 29 3.75 5.37 -31.53
N GLU A 30 3.64 4.21 -30.87
CA GLU A 30 3.36 4.12 -29.44
C GLU A 30 4.42 4.80 -28.56
N PHE A 31 5.68 4.80 -29.00
CA PHE A 31 6.79 5.44 -28.30
C PHE A 31 6.95 6.90 -28.71
N ALA A 32 6.71 7.25 -29.97
CA ALA A 32 6.73 8.65 -30.44
C ALA A 32 5.57 9.47 -29.84
N ALA A 33 4.41 8.85 -29.61
CA ALA A 33 3.24 9.48 -29.00
C ALA A 33 3.49 9.96 -27.55
N VAL A 34 4.39 9.31 -26.81
CA VAL A 34 4.79 9.72 -25.44
C VAL A 34 5.51 11.08 -25.45
N PHE A 35 6.16 11.44 -26.56
CA PHE A 35 6.85 12.71 -26.73
C PHE A 35 5.97 13.80 -27.35
N GLN A 36 4.73 13.48 -27.73
CA GLN A 36 3.74 14.46 -28.17
C GLN A 36 2.91 14.92 -26.96
N SER A 37 2.99 16.21 -26.64
CA SER A 37 2.35 16.80 -25.44
C SER A 37 0.83 16.65 -25.38
N ASN A 38 0.17 16.48 -26.53
CA ASN A 38 -1.30 16.39 -26.66
C ASN A 38 -1.84 15.00 -27.00
N SER A 39 -1.00 13.95 -27.05
CA SER A 39 -1.49 12.60 -27.32
C SER A 39 -2.33 12.06 -26.14
N ASP A 40 -3.27 11.16 -26.43
CA ASP A 40 -4.07 10.53 -25.38
C ASP A 40 -3.20 9.67 -24.45
N MET A 41 -2.10 9.11 -24.96
CA MET A 41 -1.11 8.38 -24.15
C MET A 41 -0.43 9.31 -23.14
N THR A 42 -0.04 10.52 -23.56
CA THR A 42 0.56 11.52 -22.66
C THR A 42 -0.43 11.98 -21.59
N LYS A 43 -1.72 12.17 -21.93
CA LYS A 43 -2.76 12.49 -20.94
C LYS A 43 -2.92 11.38 -19.89
N VAL A 44 -2.91 10.13 -20.32
CA VAL A 44 -3.01 8.96 -19.43
C VAL A 44 -1.79 8.86 -18.52
N ILE A 45 -0.57 9.00 -19.07
CA ILE A 45 0.67 9.00 -18.28
C ILE A 45 0.70 10.14 -17.26
N ASN A 46 0.34 11.36 -17.67
CA ASN A 46 0.30 12.52 -16.78
C ASN A 46 -0.76 12.35 -15.70
N GLY A 47 -1.95 11.86 -16.04
CA GLY A 47 -2.99 11.51 -15.07
C GLY A 47 -2.48 10.52 -14.02
N TYR A 48 -1.73 9.49 -14.44
CA TYR A 48 -1.12 8.53 -13.53
C TYR A 48 -0.02 9.12 -12.67
N ALA A 49 0.85 9.97 -13.23
CA ALA A 49 1.90 10.65 -12.49
C ALA A 49 1.31 11.58 -11.42
N THR A 50 0.33 12.41 -11.78
CA THR A 50 -0.37 13.31 -10.87
C THR A 50 -1.12 12.54 -9.79
N TYR A 51 -1.84 11.48 -10.15
CA TYR A 51 -2.54 10.61 -9.20
C TYR A 51 -1.58 10.00 -8.18
N ARG A 52 -0.49 9.39 -8.65
CA ARG A 52 0.53 8.78 -7.77
C ARG A 52 1.18 9.82 -6.87
N PHE A 53 1.54 10.98 -7.41
CA PHE A 53 2.13 12.07 -6.63
C PHE A 53 1.19 12.55 -5.52
N ALA A 54 -0.06 12.86 -5.86
CA ALA A 54 -1.05 13.36 -4.91
C ALA A 54 -1.30 12.38 -3.75
N PHE A 55 -1.52 11.09 -4.06
CA PHE A 55 -1.77 10.09 -3.03
C PHE A 55 -0.51 9.67 -2.27
N THR A 56 0.68 9.83 -2.85
CA THR A 56 1.94 9.68 -2.11
C THR A 56 2.05 10.78 -1.07
N VAL A 57 1.92 12.05 -1.45
CA VAL A 57 1.98 13.19 -0.52
C VAL A 57 0.94 13.05 0.59
N LEU A 58 -0.29 12.69 0.25
CA LEU A 58 -1.35 12.44 1.23
C LEU A 58 -1.00 11.27 2.17
N SER A 59 -0.45 10.17 1.65
CA SER A 59 -0.01 9.03 2.47
C SER A 59 1.09 9.44 3.45
N PHE A 60 2.07 10.25 3.03
CA PHE A 60 3.11 10.77 3.92
C PHE A 60 2.53 11.64 5.02
N PHE A 61 1.59 12.54 4.69
CA PHE A 61 0.92 13.38 5.67
C PHE A 61 0.12 12.54 6.69
N LEU A 62 -0.67 11.57 6.23
CA LEU A 62 -1.44 10.70 7.11
C LEU A 62 -0.56 9.76 7.95
N LEU A 63 0.56 9.30 7.37
CA LEU A 63 1.56 8.51 8.09
C LEU A 63 2.24 9.35 9.18
N TYR A 64 2.54 10.62 8.91
CA TYR A 64 3.05 11.53 9.94
C TYR A 64 2.06 11.66 11.11
N LEU A 65 0.78 11.91 10.82
CA LEU A 65 -0.25 12.00 11.85
C LEU A 65 -0.44 10.69 12.62
N TRP A 66 -0.22 9.55 11.96
CA TRP A 66 -0.25 8.23 12.57
C TRP A 66 0.93 8.03 13.53
N LEU A 67 2.14 8.36 13.11
CA LEU A 67 3.36 8.28 13.92
C LEU A 67 3.31 9.24 15.11
N ARG A 68 2.92 10.50 14.90
CA ARG A 68 2.84 11.54 15.94
C ARG A 68 1.89 11.23 17.07
N TYR A 69 0.93 10.33 16.86
CA TYR A 69 0.07 9.88 17.94
C TYR A 69 0.84 9.07 18.99
N PHE A 70 1.91 8.36 18.61
CA PHE A 70 2.66 7.46 19.50
C PHE A 70 4.09 7.90 19.79
N ALA A 71 4.72 8.62 18.88
CA ALA A 71 6.12 9.05 18.96
C ALA A 71 6.23 10.58 18.90
N ASP A 72 7.34 11.13 19.39
CA ASP A 72 7.63 12.57 19.27
C ASP A 72 7.84 13.03 17.82
N GLU A 73 7.97 14.33 17.63
CA GLU A 73 8.05 14.95 16.30
C GLU A 73 9.27 14.49 15.51
N PHE A 74 10.45 14.57 16.13
CA PHE A 74 11.69 14.17 15.50
C PHE A 74 11.65 12.70 15.07
N THR A 75 11.25 11.79 15.97
CA THR A 75 11.16 10.36 15.67
C THR A 75 10.16 10.10 14.55
N SER A 76 9.02 10.81 14.55
CA SER A 76 8.01 10.66 13.49
C SER A 76 8.56 11.08 12.13
N VAL A 77 9.29 12.18 12.04
CA VAL A 77 9.93 12.63 10.79
C VAL A 77 11.00 11.64 10.33
N MET A 78 11.85 11.13 11.24
CA MET A 78 12.84 10.09 10.90
C MET A 78 12.18 8.84 10.32
N PHE A 79 11.06 8.40 10.88
CA PHE A 79 10.33 7.24 10.36
C PHE A 79 9.60 7.50 9.04
N LEU A 80 9.29 8.75 8.68
CA LEU A 80 8.90 9.09 7.31
C LEU A 80 10.06 8.87 6.32
N PHE A 81 11.29 9.25 6.68
CA PHE A 81 12.45 9.00 5.84
C PHE A 81 12.73 7.50 5.67
N VAL A 82 12.62 6.72 6.76
CA VAL A 82 12.70 5.25 6.70
C VAL A 82 11.62 4.69 5.78
N PHE A 83 10.38 5.15 5.90
CA PHE A 83 9.32 4.69 5.00
C PHE A 83 9.60 5.08 3.53
N SER A 84 10.09 6.29 3.29
CA SER A 84 10.46 6.78 1.96
C SER A 84 11.53 5.93 1.29
N SER A 85 12.54 5.47 2.02
CA SER A 85 13.59 4.61 1.45
C SER A 85 13.08 3.22 1.07
N LEU A 86 11.97 2.76 1.67
CA LEU A 86 11.32 1.49 1.33
C LEU A 86 10.37 1.58 0.12
N MET A 87 9.88 2.78 -0.19
CA MET A 87 8.89 3.00 -1.25
C MET A 87 9.32 2.49 -2.63
N PRO A 88 10.56 2.71 -3.12
CA PRO A 88 10.98 2.23 -4.44
C PRO A 88 10.83 0.70 -4.60
N PHE A 89 11.08 -0.06 -3.55
CA PHE A 89 10.94 -1.53 -3.56
C PHE A 89 9.49 -2.00 -3.61
N THR A 90 8.56 -1.13 -3.19
CA THR A 90 7.12 -1.43 -3.17
C THR A 90 6.39 -0.99 -4.44
N MET A 91 7.02 -0.13 -5.26
CA MET A 91 6.40 0.56 -6.40
C MET A 91 7.03 0.22 -7.75
N MET A 92 7.76 -0.90 -7.86
CA MET A 92 8.54 -1.25 -9.06
C MET A 92 7.70 -1.43 -10.35
N ASN A 93 6.38 -1.61 -10.25
CA ASN A 93 5.51 -1.83 -11.40
C ASN A 93 4.58 -0.62 -11.68
N PHE A 94 4.56 -0.17 -12.94
CA PHE A 94 3.79 1.00 -13.38
C PHE A 94 2.26 0.78 -13.37
N TYR A 95 1.80 -0.47 -13.38
CA TYR A 95 0.37 -0.84 -13.43
C TYR A 95 -0.35 -0.90 -12.06
N GLN A 96 0.30 -0.45 -10.97
CA GLN A 96 -0.17 -0.69 -9.59
C GLN A 96 -0.57 0.61 -8.88
N GLN A 97 -1.40 1.41 -9.56
CA GLN A 97 -1.68 2.80 -9.21
C GLN A 97 -2.56 2.91 -7.96
N GLU A 98 -3.52 2.00 -7.80
CA GLU A 98 -4.47 1.92 -6.70
C GLU A 98 -3.80 1.82 -5.33
N THR A 99 -2.54 1.37 -5.29
CA THR A 99 -1.77 1.11 -4.07
C THR A 99 -1.64 2.35 -3.18
N MET A 100 -1.31 3.52 -3.75
CA MET A 100 -1.12 4.75 -2.98
C MET A 100 -2.43 5.31 -2.44
N LEU A 101 -3.49 5.28 -3.24
CA LEU A 101 -4.83 5.64 -2.78
C LEU A 101 -5.25 4.72 -1.64
N SER A 102 -5.12 3.41 -1.83
CA SER A 102 -5.50 2.42 -0.83
C SER A 102 -4.72 2.59 0.47
N LEU A 103 -3.42 2.87 0.39
CA LEU A 103 -2.58 3.15 1.55
C LEU A 103 -3.02 4.42 2.29
N ALA A 104 -3.30 5.50 1.56
CA ALA A 104 -3.81 6.74 2.14
C ALA A 104 -5.15 6.50 2.87
N LEU A 105 -6.07 5.77 2.25
CA LEU A 105 -7.35 5.42 2.86
C LEU A 105 -7.17 4.52 4.10
N PHE A 106 -6.27 3.54 4.04
CA PHE A 106 -5.94 2.68 5.19
C PHE A 106 -5.39 3.50 6.37
N LEU A 107 -4.42 4.39 6.11
CA LEU A 107 -3.87 5.32 7.09
C LEU A 107 -4.94 6.27 7.64
N GLY A 108 -5.89 6.71 6.80
CA GLY A 108 -7.05 7.49 7.22
C GLY A 108 -7.88 6.74 8.27
N VAL A 109 -8.20 5.47 8.01
CA VAL A 109 -8.92 4.62 8.98
C VAL A 109 -8.12 4.43 10.26
N LEU A 110 -6.81 4.17 10.20
CA LEU A 110 -5.97 4.06 11.40
C LEU A 110 -6.00 5.34 12.26
N ASN A 111 -5.88 6.51 11.61
CA ASN A 111 -5.92 7.80 12.29
C ASN A 111 -7.28 8.09 12.96
N ILE A 112 -8.39 7.68 12.33
CA ILE A 112 -9.74 7.80 12.89
C ILE A 112 -9.95 6.79 14.03
N ALA A 113 -9.49 5.55 13.84
CA ALA A 113 -9.62 4.46 14.81
C ALA A 113 -8.90 4.79 16.13
N VAL A 114 -7.66 5.26 16.06
CA VAL A 114 -6.88 5.57 17.26
C VAL A 114 -7.40 6.79 18.02
N ARG A 115 -8.01 7.74 17.30
CA ARG A 115 -8.64 8.94 17.88
C ARG A 115 -10.11 8.72 18.26
N LYS A 116 -10.63 7.49 18.12
CA LYS A 116 -12.02 7.10 18.43
C LYS A 116 -13.04 8.06 17.81
N LYS A 117 -12.83 8.42 16.54
CA LYS A 117 -13.68 9.34 15.78
C LYS A 117 -14.80 8.59 15.05
N SER A 118 -15.61 9.33 14.29
CA SER A 118 -16.90 8.86 13.74
C SER A 118 -16.80 7.61 12.86
N TRP A 119 -17.67 6.64 13.13
CA TRP A 119 -17.90 5.45 12.31
C TRP A 119 -18.30 5.81 10.87
N ALA A 120 -19.07 6.89 10.66
CA ALA A 120 -19.54 7.28 9.33
C ALA A 120 -18.40 7.61 8.37
N TRP A 121 -17.36 8.28 8.87
CA TRP A 121 -16.16 8.57 8.07
C TRP A 121 -15.40 7.30 7.71
N VAL A 122 -15.30 6.34 8.63
CA VAL A 122 -14.69 5.04 8.34
C VAL A 122 -15.50 4.29 7.30
N PHE A 123 -16.82 4.29 7.41
CA PHE A 123 -17.69 3.65 6.43
C PHE A 123 -17.51 4.24 5.03
N LEU A 124 -17.48 5.57 4.90
CA LEU A 124 -17.23 6.23 3.62
C LEU A 124 -15.86 5.88 3.03
N ILE A 125 -14.81 5.90 3.86
CA ILE A 125 -13.45 5.54 3.43
C ILE A 125 -13.38 4.07 2.98
N VAL A 126 -13.95 3.15 3.76
CA VAL A 126 -14.01 1.72 3.45
C VAL A 126 -14.81 1.48 2.17
N LEU A 127 -15.95 2.15 1.99
CA LEU A 127 -16.78 2.05 0.80
C LEU A 127 -16.01 2.46 -0.46
N ILE A 128 -15.42 3.65 -0.46
CA ILE A 128 -14.65 4.19 -1.60
C ILE A 128 -13.42 3.32 -1.86
N GLY A 129 -12.66 3.00 -0.80
CA GLY A 129 -11.43 2.24 -0.93
C GLY A 129 -11.66 0.80 -1.40
N SER A 130 -12.85 0.24 -1.21
CA SER A 130 -13.17 -1.12 -1.63
C SER A 130 -13.22 -1.26 -3.15
N PHE A 131 -13.48 -0.18 -3.89
CA PHE A 131 -13.39 -0.16 -5.35
C PHE A 131 -11.94 -0.13 -5.86
N ALA A 132 -11.01 0.35 -5.03
CA ALA A 132 -9.59 0.38 -5.35
C ALA A 132 -8.89 -0.91 -4.91
N ARG A 133 -9.02 -1.26 -3.62
CA ARG A 133 -8.44 -2.45 -2.98
C ARG A 133 -9.30 -2.89 -1.80
N SER A 134 -10.19 -3.83 -2.08
CA SER A 134 -11.11 -4.40 -1.08
C SER A 134 -10.40 -5.14 0.05
N ASP A 135 -9.29 -5.80 -0.24
CA ASP A 135 -8.51 -6.50 0.78
C ASP A 135 -7.94 -5.52 1.82
N HIS A 136 -7.27 -4.43 1.40
CA HIS A 136 -6.77 -3.40 2.31
C HIS A 136 -7.91 -2.79 3.15
N MET A 137 -9.07 -2.56 2.55
CA MET A 137 -10.23 -2.01 3.26
C MET A 137 -10.88 -3.00 4.23
N LEU A 138 -10.88 -4.30 3.92
CA LEU A 138 -11.32 -5.34 4.87
C LEU A 138 -10.50 -5.29 6.15
N PHE A 139 -9.19 -5.10 6.03
CA PHE A 139 -8.32 -5.01 7.20
C PHE A 139 -8.39 -3.68 7.91
N ALA A 140 -8.56 -2.57 7.18
CA ALA A 140 -8.86 -1.27 7.79
C ALA A 140 -10.14 -1.36 8.65
N ALA A 141 -11.21 -1.93 8.08
CA ALA A 141 -12.46 -2.19 8.77
C ALA A 141 -12.26 -3.09 9.99
N LEU A 142 -11.51 -4.19 9.86
CA LEU A 142 -11.20 -5.08 10.97
C LEU A 142 -10.48 -4.36 12.11
N VAL A 143 -9.45 -3.56 11.82
CA VAL A 143 -8.73 -2.78 12.83
C VAL A 143 -9.67 -1.81 13.56
N PHE A 144 -10.54 -1.11 12.83
CA PHE A 144 -11.53 -0.22 13.43
C PHE A 144 -12.55 -0.98 14.30
N VAL A 145 -13.08 -2.09 13.80
CA VAL A 145 -14.03 -2.96 14.52
C VAL A 145 -13.41 -3.49 15.81
N LEU A 146 -12.17 -3.96 15.76
CA LEU A 146 -11.43 -4.40 16.95
C LEU A 146 -11.22 -3.28 17.97
N GLN A 147 -11.18 -2.00 17.54
CA GLN A 147 -11.16 -0.87 18.47
C GLN A 147 -12.53 -0.51 19.03
N ASP A 148 -13.56 -0.44 18.18
CA ASP A 148 -14.88 0.06 18.54
C ASP A 148 -15.75 -0.98 19.26
N VAL A 149 -15.85 -2.20 18.70
CA VAL A 149 -16.71 -3.28 19.23
C VAL A 149 -16.25 -3.73 20.61
N PHE A 150 -14.94 -3.85 20.83
CA PHE A 150 -14.40 -4.19 22.15
C PHE A 150 -14.61 -3.07 23.18
N SER A 151 -14.89 -1.83 22.74
CA SER A 151 -15.13 -0.71 23.65
C SER A 151 -16.58 -0.61 24.10
N HIS A 152 -17.55 -0.88 23.21
CA HIS A 152 -18.98 -0.62 23.49
C HIS A 152 -19.81 -1.89 23.71
N LYS A 153 -19.41 -3.04 23.14
CA LYS A 153 -20.06 -4.37 23.29
C LYS A 153 -21.59 -4.39 23.16
N ASP A 154 -22.19 -3.46 22.41
CA ASP A 154 -23.63 -3.36 22.22
C ASP A 154 -24.07 -3.89 20.84
N LYS A 155 -25.37 -4.19 20.68
CA LYS A 155 -25.92 -4.69 19.42
C LYS A 155 -25.68 -3.72 18.25
N LYS A 156 -25.69 -2.41 18.51
CA LYS A 156 -25.47 -1.38 17.48
C LYS A 156 -24.03 -1.40 16.96
N SER A 157 -23.03 -1.53 17.85
CA SER A 157 -21.63 -1.64 17.45
C SER A 157 -21.35 -2.95 16.69
N LEU A 158 -21.99 -4.06 17.07
CA LEU A 158 -21.91 -5.32 16.30
C LEU A 158 -22.48 -5.15 14.89
N LEU A 159 -23.66 -4.54 14.73
CA LEU A 159 -24.26 -4.28 13.42
C LEU A 159 -23.36 -3.37 12.57
N ARG A 160 -22.85 -2.29 13.17
CA ARG A 160 -21.88 -1.38 12.54
C ARG A 160 -20.62 -2.10 12.08
N GLY A 161 -20.12 -3.04 12.88
CA GLY A 161 -18.97 -3.87 12.52
C GLY A 161 -19.26 -4.84 11.39
N ALA A 162 -20.42 -5.50 11.41
CA ALA A 162 -20.86 -6.39 10.33
C ALA A 162 -21.01 -5.63 9.00
N VAL A 163 -21.59 -4.42 9.02
CA VAL A 163 -21.70 -3.57 7.83
C VAL A 163 -20.32 -3.18 7.30
N LEU A 164 -19.40 -2.75 8.18
CA LEU A 164 -18.04 -2.38 7.77
C LEU A 164 -17.26 -3.55 7.16
N LEU A 165 -17.31 -4.72 7.79
CA LEU A 165 -16.60 -5.92 7.30
C LEU A 165 -17.25 -6.52 6.05
N GLY A 166 -18.57 -6.42 5.92
CA GLY A 166 -19.31 -6.90 4.75
C GLY A 166 -19.08 -6.04 3.51
N THR A 167 -18.84 -4.73 3.68
CA THR A 167 -18.73 -3.79 2.55
C THR A 167 -17.66 -4.17 1.54
N PRO A 168 -16.39 -4.46 1.93
CA PRO A 168 -15.37 -4.87 0.97
C PRO A 168 -15.67 -6.20 0.27
N LEU A 169 -16.31 -7.13 0.97
CA LEU A 169 -16.70 -8.44 0.42
C LEU A 169 -17.80 -8.28 -0.64
N ILE A 170 -18.83 -7.49 -0.34
CA ILE A 170 -19.94 -7.19 -1.25
C ILE A 170 -19.41 -6.45 -2.49
N ILE A 171 -18.55 -5.45 -2.32
CA ILE A 171 -17.97 -4.70 -3.45
C ILE A 171 -17.10 -5.60 -4.31
N THR A 172 -16.28 -6.47 -3.70
CA THR A 172 -15.48 -7.45 -4.46
C THR A 172 -16.39 -8.35 -5.29
N PHE A 173 -17.46 -8.86 -4.71
CA PHE A 173 -18.44 -9.67 -5.42
C PHE A 173 -19.08 -8.90 -6.58
N LEU A 174 -19.52 -7.66 -6.36
CA LEU A 174 -20.09 -6.81 -7.41
C LEU A 174 -19.10 -6.55 -8.55
N ILE A 175 -17.85 -6.22 -8.24
CA ILE A 175 -16.80 -5.97 -9.23
C ILE A 175 -16.55 -7.23 -10.06
N THR A 176 -16.33 -8.38 -9.41
CA THR A 176 -15.95 -9.63 -10.07
C THR A 176 -17.09 -10.33 -10.79
N LYS A 177 -18.35 -10.18 -10.34
CA LYS A 177 -19.50 -10.93 -10.90
C LYS A 177 -20.48 -10.09 -11.71
N VAL A 178 -20.50 -8.77 -11.51
CA VAL A 178 -21.49 -7.89 -12.15
C VAL A 178 -20.82 -6.89 -13.07
N ILE A 179 -19.84 -6.12 -12.57
CA ILE A 179 -19.25 -5.01 -13.33
C ILE A 179 -18.25 -5.52 -14.37
N PHE A 180 -17.38 -6.46 -13.99
CA PHE A 180 -16.31 -6.99 -14.85
C PHE A 180 -16.35 -8.52 -14.93
N ALA A 181 -17.53 -9.09 -15.17
CA ALA A 181 -17.76 -10.54 -15.18
C ALA A 181 -16.84 -11.30 -16.16
N ASP A 182 -16.50 -10.67 -17.29
CA ASP A 182 -15.71 -11.29 -18.37
C ASP A 182 -14.20 -11.01 -18.28
N SER A 183 -13.73 -10.34 -17.22
CA SER A 183 -12.32 -9.97 -17.10
C SER A 183 -11.47 -11.14 -16.56
N GLU A 184 -10.66 -11.75 -17.44
CA GLU A 184 -9.77 -12.89 -17.10
C GLU A 184 -8.78 -12.59 -15.97
N TYR A 185 -8.39 -11.32 -15.81
CA TYR A 185 -7.44 -10.88 -14.78
C TYR A 185 -7.93 -11.10 -13.33
N TYR A 186 -9.22 -11.38 -13.14
CA TYR A 186 -9.83 -11.69 -11.83
C TYR A 186 -10.24 -13.17 -11.67
N CYS A 187 -9.92 -14.05 -12.64
CA CYS A 187 -10.50 -15.40 -12.71
C CYS A 187 -9.97 -16.41 -11.68
N ARG A 188 -8.84 -16.16 -11.01
CA ARG A 188 -8.38 -17.01 -9.89
C ARG A 188 -8.38 -16.24 -8.58
N VAL A 189 -9.53 -16.29 -7.91
CA VAL A 189 -9.76 -15.74 -6.56
C VAL A 189 -8.85 -16.42 -5.52
N VAL A 190 -8.39 -17.65 -5.78
CA VAL A 190 -7.48 -18.38 -4.89
C VAL A 190 -6.14 -18.59 -5.58
N GLN A 191 -5.08 -18.04 -4.99
CA GLN A 191 -3.69 -18.11 -5.45
C GLN A 191 -2.85 -19.09 -4.61
N LEU A 192 -3.49 -19.80 -3.66
CA LEU A 192 -2.82 -20.66 -2.69
C LEU A 192 -1.84 -21.66 -3.34
N THR A 193 -2.25 -22.39 -4.38
CA THR A 193 -1.37 -23.36 -5.05
C THR A 193 -0.14 -22.69 -5.64
N TYR A 194 -0.27 -21.50 -6.23
CA TYR A 194 0.86 -20.74 -6.78
C TYR A 194 1.81 -20.30 -5.66
N ASN A 195 1.27 -19.74 -4.58
CA ASN A 195 2.09 -19.26 -3.47
C ASN A 195 2.81 -20.39 -2.71
N LEU A 196 2.16 -21.56 -2.55
CA LEU A 196 2.76 -22.71 -1.89
C LEU A 196 3.89 -23.33 -2.72
N THR A 197 3.78 -23.30 -4.06
CA THR A 197 4.76 -23.92 -4.98
C THR A 197 5.92 -23.00 -5.36
N ASN A 198 5.78 -21.68 -5.18
CA ASN A 198 6.82 -20.71 -5.53
C ASN A 198 7.60 -20.23 -4.28
N PRO A 199 8.89 -20.54 -4.13
CA PRO A 199 9.71 -20.13 -2.98
C PRO A 199 9.73 -18.62 -2.73
N TRP A 200 9.70 -17.79 -3.78
CA TRP A 200 9.71 -16.33 -3.65
C TRP A 200 8.45 -15.77 -3.01
N CYS A 201 7.34 -16.52 -3.03
CA CYS A 201 6.09 -16.13 -2.39
C CYS A 201 6.16 -16.25 -0.86
N TRP A 202 7.17 -16.92 -0.30
CA TRP A 202 7.33 -17.09 1.15
C TRP A 202 8.16 -15.99 1.81
N PHE A 203 9.01 -15.29 1.07
CA PHE A 203 9.94 -14.31 1.63
C PHE A 203 9.23 -13.22 2.45
N PHE A 204 8.28 -12.50 1.83
CA PHE A 204 7.56 -11.43 2.52
C PHE A 204 6.63 -11.93 3.63
N PRO A 205 5.78 -12.97 3.44
CA PRO A 205 4.99 -13.53 4.55
C PRO A 205 5.83 -13.90 5.76
N VAL A 206 6.99 -14.54 5.57
CA VAL A 206 7.86 -14.92 6.69
C VAL A 206 8.45 -13.70 7.38
N VAL A 207 8.97 -12.73 6.62
CA VAL A 207 9.47 -11.46 7.18
C VAL A 207 8.38 -10.76 8.00
N PHE A 208 7.16 -10.69 7.47
CA PHE A 208 6.03 -10.03 8.11
C PHE A 208 5.34 -10.85 9.20
N LEU A 209 5.69 -12.13 9.38
CA LEU A 209 5.35 -12.93 10.57
C LEU A 209 6.39 -12.75 11.69
N ILE A 210 7.67 -12.70 11.33
CA ILE A 210 8.78 -12.54 12.29
C ILE A 210 8.84 -11.10 12.84
N LEU A 211 8.71 -10.10 11.96
CA LEU A 211 8.85 -8.69 12.33
C LEU A 211 7.89 -8.26 13.47
N PRO A 212 6.58 -8.57 13.43
CA PRO A 212 5.68 -8.31 14.55
C PRO A 212 6.11 -9.00 15.84
N ALA A 213 6.67 -10.23 15.78
CA ALA A 213 7.02 -11.00 16.97
C ALA A 213 7.98 -10.23 17.90
N ILE A 214 8.87 -9.42 17.32
CA ILE A 214 9.81 -8.53 18.04
C ILE A 214 9.05 -7.51 18.91
N PHE A 215 7.90 -7.04 18.44
CA PHE A 215 7.14 -5.96 19.08
C PHE A 215 5.99 -6.44 19.97
N VAL A 216 5.82 -7.75 20.19
CA VAL A 216 4.68 -8.31 20.96
C VAL A 216 4.60 -7.74 22.38
N LYS A 217 5.75 -7.62 23.07
CA LYS A 217 5.79 -7.02 24.42
C LYS A 217 5.30 -5.58 24.39
N LYS A 218 5.86 -4.77 23.47
CA LYS A 218 5.49 -3.35 23.34
C LYS A 218 4.05 -3.15 22.91
N ALA A 219 3.55 -3.98 22.01
CA ALA A 219 2.17 -3.94 21.55
C ALA A 219 1.17 -4.17 22.70
N ARG A 220 1.52 -4.97 23.72
CA ARG A 220 0.66 -5.19 24.89
C ARG A 220 0.61 -3.98 25.83
N GLU A 221 1.62 -3.12 25.82
CA GLU A 221 1.68 -1.91 26.65
C GLU A 221 0.80 -0.78 26.10
N ILE A 222 0.64 -0.71 24.77
CA ILE A 222 -0.12 0.36 24.12
C ILE A 222 -1.57 -0.09 23.89
N GLN A 223 -2.54 0.63 24.46
CA GLN A 223 -3.97 0.26 24.43
C GLN A 223 -4.51 -0.03 23.02
N PHE A 224 -4.12 0.78 22.04
CA PHE A 224 -4.52 0.56 20.65
C PHE A 224 -4.03 -0.82 20.16
N PHE A 225 -2.71 -1.03 20.15
CA PHE A 225 -2.12 -2.27 19.65
C PHE A 225 -2.58 -3.49 20.44
N LYS A 226 -2.76 -3.40 21.76
CA LYS A 226 -3.26 -4.50 22.59
C LYS A 226 -4.54 -5.15 22.06
N ARG A 227 -5.42 -4.37 21.42
CA ARG A 227 -6.70 -4.84 20.86
C ARG A 227 -6.58 -5.30 19.43
N THR A 228 -5.76 -4.62 18.64
CA THR A 228 -5.72 -4.83 17.20
C THR A 228 -4.65 -5.83 16.79
N PHE A 229 -3.52 -5.95 17.50
CA PHE A 229 -2.30 -6.63 17.06
C PHE A 229 -2.47 -7.99 16.39
N TRP A 230 -3.43 -8.79 16.82
CA TRP A 230 -3.66 -10.13 16.27
C TRP A 230 -4.29 -10.14 14.86
N TRP A 231 -4.75 -8.99 14.33
CA TRP A 231 -5.24 -8.85 12.95
C TRP A 231 -4.17 -9.20 11.89
N ILE A 232 -2.89 -9.14 12.28
CA ILE A 232 -1.74 -9.44 11.41
C ILE A 232 -1.78 -10.88 10.87
N PHE A 233 -2.19 -11.85 11.69
CA PHE A 233 -2.23 -13.25 11.28
C PHE A 233 -3.27 -13.53 10.19
N PRO A 234 -4.56 -13.17 10.36
CA PRO A 234 -5.53 -13.31 9.28
C PRO A 234 -5.17 -12.44 8.07
N PHE A 235 -4.47 -11.32 8.23
CA PHE A 235 -3.94 -10.53 7.11
C PHE A 235 -2.97 -11.31 6.23
N ILE A 236 -1.96 -11.91 6.85
CA ILE A 236 -0.95 -12.68 6.13
C ILE A 236 -1.58 -13.93 5.52
N ALA A 237 -2.43 -14.64 6.28
CA ALA A 237 -3.12 -15.83 5.80
C ALA A 237 -4.00 -15.55 4.57
N LEU A 238 -4.78 -14.46 4.59
CA LEU A 238 -5.63 -14.11 3.45
C LEU A 238 -4.80 -13.72 2.23
N ASN A 239 -3.71 -12.96 2.42
CA ASN A 239 -2.81 -12.63 1.31
C ASN A 239 -2.13 -13.86 0.72
N VAL A 240 -1.77 -14.86 1.53
CA VAL A 240 -1.26 -16.16 1.04
C VAL A 240 -2.34 -16.97 0.31
N ALA A 241 -3.60 -16.86 0.71
CA ALA A 241 -4.68 -17.59 0.07
C ALA A 241 -5.13 -16.95 -1.26
N VAL A 242 -5.19 -15.62 -1.32
CA VAL A 242 -5.90 -14.85 -2.36
C VAL A 242 -4.97 -13.95 -3.17
N GLY A 243 -3.90 -13.43 -2.57
CA GLY A 243 -2.94 -12.52 -3.21
C GLY A 243 -1.75 -13.24 -3.82
N VAL A 244 -0.89 -12.50 -4.54
CA VAL A 244 0.38 -13.00 -5.08
C VAL A 244 1.52 -12.50 -4.19
N THR A 245 1.89 -13.29 -3.17
CA THR A 245 2.67 -12.79 -2.01
C THR A 245 4.14 -12.45 -2.29
N LYS A 246 4.64 -12.74 -3.49
CA LYS A 246 5.93 -12.18 -3.96
C LYS A 246 5.87 -10.66 -4.15
N GLU A 247 4.68 -10.06 -4.21
CA GLU A 247 4.52 -8.61 -4.35
C GLU A 247 4.48 -7.94 -2.96
N VAL A 248 5.58 -7.29 -2.58
CA VAL A 248 5.72 -6.65 -1.26
C VAL A 248 4.62 -5.62 -0.95
N ARG A 249 4.03 -5.00 -1.98
CA ARG A 249 3.00 -3.97 -1.81
C ARG A 249 1.76 -4.46 -1.08
N LEU A 250 1.46 -5.77 -1.18
CA LEU A 250 0.37 -6.40 -0.45
C LEU A 250 0.52 -6.27 1.06
N PHE A 251 1.76 -6.11 1.55
CA PHE A 251 2.09 -5.98 2.97
C PHE A 251 2.32 -4.54 3.42
N LEU A 252 2.12 -3.54 2.56
CA LEU A 252 2.22 -2.12 2.92
C LEU A 252 1.32 -1.73 4.11
N PRO A 253 0.04 -2.14 4.18
CA PRO A 253 -0.81 -1.86 5.34
C PRO A 253 -0.20 -2.34 6.65
N LEU A 254 0.41 -3.53 6.63
CA LEU A 254 1.07 -4.10 7.79
C LEU A 254 2.35 -3.34 8.15
N LEU A 255 3.16 -2.98 7.16
CA LEU A 255 4.35 -2.15 7.37
C LEU A 255 3.99 -0.86 8.09
N VAL A 256 3.04 -0.07 7.56
CA VAL A 256 2.67 1.22 8.16
C VAL A 256 1.98 1.07 9.52
N TYR A 257 1.24 -0.02 9.72
CA TYR A 257 0.66 -0.35 11.02
C TYR A 257 1.74 -0.58 12.09
N LEU A 258 2.85 -1.23 11.74
CA LEU A 258 3.95 -1.55 12.66
C LEU A 258 4.91 -0.39 12.90
N LEU A 259 5.00 0.60 11.99
CA LEU A 259 5.97 1.69 12.09
C LEU A 259 5.97 2.43 13.44
N PRO A 260 4.82 2.74 14.09
CA PRO A 260 4.86 3.37 15.41
C PRO A 260 5.51 2.49 16.50
N LEU A 261 5.37 1.16 16.43
CA LEU A 261 6.03 0.26 17.37
C LEU A 261 7.54 0.29 17.17
N MET A 262 7.99 0.32 15.91
CA MET A 262 9.41 0.48 15.58
C MET A 262 9.95 1.82 16.07
N ALA A 263 9.20 2.91 15.86
CA ALA A 263 9.56 4.26 16.28
C ALA A 263 9.72 4.37 17.81
N VAL A 264 8.75 3.85 18.56
CA VAL A 264 8.80 3.90 20.02
C VAL A 264 9.92 3.03 20.59
N GLU A 265 10.19 1.85 20.01
CA GLU A 265 11.30 1.01 20.45
C GLU A 265 12.67 1.57 20.05
N SER A 266 12.80 2.23 18.89
CA SER A 266 14.08 2.83 18.48
C SER A 266 14.58 3.89 19.46
N LYS A 267 13.67 4.59 20.17
CA LYS A 267 14.05 5.60 21.14
C LYS A 267 14.86 5.03 22.30
N LYS A 268 14.61 3.78 22.71
CA LYS A 268 15.39 3.12 23.77
C LYS A 268 16.86 2.95 23.35
N LEU A 269 17.10 2.59 22.09
CA LEU A 269 18.45 2.41 21.54
C LEU A 269 19.26 3.72 21.48
N PHE A 270 18.60 4.87 21.37
CA PHE A 270 19.27 6.18 21.35
C PHE A 270 19.38 6.81 22.74
N SER A 271 18.39 6.64 23.62
CA SER A 271 18.43 7.22 24.97
C SER A 271 19.25 6.42 25.99
N GLU A 272 19.46 5.11 25.80
CA GLU A 272 20.37 4.33 26.67
C GLU A 272 21.85 4.66 26.45
N LYS A 273 22.21 5.38 25.38
CA LYS A 273 23.59 5.80 25.10
C LYS A 273 24.00 7.09 25.81
N ASP A 274 23.06 7.84 26.39
CA ASP A 274 23.35 9.08 27.14
C ASP A 274 23.50 8.84 28.66
N GLY A 275 23.63 7.58 29.07
CA GLY A 275 23.80 7.13 30.46
C GLY A 275 25.21 6.66 30.82
N VAL A 276 26.24 7.19 30.15
CA VAL A 276 27.66 7.09 30.56
C VAL A 276 28.23 8.49 30.75
#